data_AF-A0A4W3J7G3-F1
#
_entry.id   AF-A0A4W3J7G3-F1
#
_cell.length_a   1.000
_cell.length_b   1.000
_cell.length_c   1.000
_cell.angle_alpha   90.00
_cell.angle_beta   90.00
_cell.angle_gamma   90.00
#
_symmetry.space_group_name_H-M   'P 1'
#
loop_
_entity.id
_entity.type
_entity.pdbx_description
1 polymer ?
#
loop_
_entity_poly.entity_id
_entity_poly.type
_entity_poly.pdbx_seq_one_letter_code
_entity_poly.pdbx_strand_id
1 'polypeptide(L)'
;QLCSVKRFGTSSRREKRYIKCKDYYYYYYYYKCKLLLLWLLLAWLVLLTIALCDVLGVILGSVFGSVLRMVPDLSNTTVLLISFPGDILMRMLKMLILPLIISSLITGLAGLDAKSSGRMGTRAMVYYMSTTIIAAIVGVLLVISIHPGNPKLKKQVTMAMKNEDVSSLDAFLDLVRNLYSPLGIAALICGKIAAIRDLEVVARQLGMYMVTVMVGLLIHGGFILPFIYFLVTRKNPLIFYGGIFQAWITALGTASSAGTLPVTFRCLEENLKIDKRVTRFVLPIGATINMDGTALYEAVAAIFIAQMNGIILDSGQIITVSLTATLASVGAASIPSAGLVTMLLILTAVGLPTQDISLLIAVDWLLDRMRTSVNVVGDSIGAGIVHHLSRGELAAIDAQNKDRDDVEMIKLDIVTPEKPID
;
A
#
# COMPACT_ATOMS: atom_id res chain seq x y z
N GLN A 1 -1.52 -39.28 -8.07
CA GLN A 1 -1.09 -40.55 -8.69
C GLN A 1 -0.56 -41.63 -7.72
N LEU A 2 -0.73 -41.55 -6.39
CA LEU A 2 -0.24 -42.61 -5.46
C LEU A 2 -1.30 -43.15 -4.48
N CYS A 3 -2.57 -43.25 -4.90
CA CYS A 3 -3.61 -43.95 -4.13
C CYS A 3 -4.71 -44.57 -5.02
N SER A 4 -4.33 -45.19 -6.14
CA SER A 4 -5.23 -46.11 -6.85
C SER A 4 -4.75 -47.53 -6.58
N VAL A 5 -5.37 -48.22 -5.62
CA VAL A 5 -5.24 -49.67 -5.46
C VAL A 5 -6.63 -50.25 -5.17
N LYS A 6 -7.07 -51.08 -6.12
CA LYS A 6 -8.31 -51.86 -6.17
C LYS A 6 -8.67 -52.53 -4.82
N ARG A 7 -9.96 -52.48 -4.47
CA ARG A 7 -10.59 -53.23 -3.37
C ARG A 7 -10.58 -54.73 -3.67
N PHE A 8 -9.61 -55.48 -3.14
CA PHE A 8 -9.76 -56.93 -2.92
C PHE A 8 -8.84 -57.38 -1.76
N GLY A 9 -9.46 -58.00 -0.75
CA GLY A 9 -8.89 -59.05 0.12
C GLY A 9 -7.76 -58.72 1.11
N THR A 10 -8.04 -58.94 2.41
CA THR A 10 -7.14 -59.17 3.56
C THR A 10 -6.43 -57.94 4.18
N SER A 11 -6.95 -57.44 5.32
CA SER A 11 -6.50 -56.23 6.04
C SER A 11 -6.04 -56.51 7.47
N SER A 12 -4.75 -56.37 7.73
CA SER A 12 -4.18 -56.15 9.09
C SER A 12 -2.85 -55.40 8.98
N ARG A 13 -1.99 -55.81 8.04
CA ARG A 13 -0.75 -55.08 7.71
C ARG A 13 -0.99 -53.82 6.85
N ARG A 14 -2.03 -53.80 5.99
CA ARG A 14 -2.39 -52.62 5.17
C ARG A 14 -3.00 -51.50 6.00
N GLU A 15 -3.84 -51.83 6.98
CA GLU A 15 -4.42 -50.86 7.92
C GLU A 15 -3.34 -50.15 8.74
N LYS A 16 -2.35 -50.90 9.27
CA LYS A 16 -1.22 -50.33 9.99
C LYS A 16 -0.35 -49.39 9.15
N ARG A 17 -0.18 -49.65 7.83
CA ARG A 17 0.52 -48.71 6.92
C ARG A 17 -0.32 -47.47 6.60
N TYR A 18 -1.63 -47.63 6.44
CA TYR A 18 -2.53 -46.52 6.16
C TYR A 18 -2.64 -45.56 7.36
N ILE A 19 -2.73 -46.10 8.59
CA ILE A 19 -2.72 -45.32 9.84
C ILE A 19 -1.40 -44.55 9.99
N LYS A 20 -0.25 -45.22 9.81
CA LYS A 20 1.08 -44.55 9.88
C LYS A 20 1.22 -43.39 8.86
N CYS A 21 0.69 -43.55 7.65
CA CYS A 21 0.77 -42.50 6.62
C CYS A 21 -0.13 -41.29 6.96
N LYS A 22 -1.31 -41.55 7.56
CA LYS A 22 -2.26 -40.54 8.01
C LYS A 22 -1.69 -39.72 9.17
N ASP A 23 -1.05 -40.37 10.14
CA ASP A 23 -0.40 -39.71 11.27
C ASP A 23 0.78 -38.83 10.81
N TYR A 24 1.58 -39.29 9.85
CA TYR A 24 2.70 -38.51 9.31
C TYR A 24 2.22 -37.26 8.59
N TYR A 25 1.15 -37.37 7.80
CA TYR A 25 0.51 -36.22 7.15
C TYR A 25 -0.08 -35.25 8.19
N TYR A 26 -0.74 -35.76 9.23
CA TYR A 26 -1.31 -34.92 10.28
C TYR A 26 -0.23 -34.15 11.04
N TYR A 27 0.88 -34.80 11.41
CA TYR A 27 2.02 -34.16 12.05
C TYR A 27 2.71 -33.15 11.12
N TYR A 28 2.91 -33.48 9.84
CA TYR A 28 3.50 -32.56 8.88
C TYR A 28 2.68 -31.27 8.72
N TYR A 29 1.36 -31.38 8.54
CA TYR A 29 0.48 -30.21 8.44
C TYR A 29 0.37 -29.45 9.77
N TYR A 30 0.36 -30.15 10.90
CA TYR A 30 0.36 -29.53 12.22
C TYR A 30 1.62 -28.71 12.49
N TYR A 31 2.82 -29.26 12.24
CA TYR A 31 4.08 -28.53 12.40
C TYR A 31 4.24 -27.40 11.38
N LYS A 32 3.80 -27.60 10.13
CA LYS A 32 3.82 -26.55 9.10
C LYS A 32 2.86 -25.39 9.45
N CYS A 33 1.67 -25.70 9.97
CA CYS A 33 0.76 -24.68 10.51
C CYS A 33 1.35 -23.98 11.73
N LYS A 34 1.94 -24.70 12.68
CA LYS A 34 2.51 -24.12 13.90
C LYS A 34 3.73 -23.24 13.60
N LEU A 35 4.57 -23.65 12.64
CA LEU A 35 5.71 -22.87 12.16
C LEU A 35 5.26 -21.63 11.39
N LEU A 36 4.22 -21.74 10.55
CA LEU A 36 3.60 -20.60 9.87
C LEU A 36 2.97 -19.63 10.87
N LEU A 37 2.28 -20.14 11.90
CA LEU A 37 1.70 -19.32 12.95
C LEU A 37 2.78 -18.60 13.73
N LEU A 38 3.88 -19.28 14.08
CA LEU A 38 5.03 -18.71 14.77
C LEU A 38 5.70 -17.63 13.91
N TRP A 39 5.86 -17.86 12.61
CA TRP A 39 6.37 -16.89 11.65
C TRP A 39 5.47 -15.68 11.50
N LEU A 40 4.15 -15.87 11.42
CA LEU A 40 3.17 -14.79 11.39
C LEU A 40 3.19 -14.00 12.71
N LEU A 41 3.33 -14.67 13.85
CA LEU A 41 3.45 -14.04 15.17
C LEU A 41 4.75 -13.23 15.28
N LEU A 42 5.87 -13.79 14.83
CA LEU A 42 7.18 -13.11 14.79
C LEU A 42 7.17 -11.91 13.84
N ALA A 43 6.63 -12.07 12.63
CA ALA A 43 6.49 -10.97 11.69
C ALA A 43 5.56 -9.89 12.27
N TRP A 44 4.43 -10.26 12.86
CA TRP A 44 3.51 -9.33 13.50
C TRP A 44 4.14 -8.64 14.70
N LEU A 45 4.94 -9.34 15.52
CA LEU A 45 5.73 -8.76 16.60
C LEU A 45 6.78 -7.79 16.09
N VAL A 46 7.51 -8.13 15.02
CA VAL A 46 8.50 -7.23 14.40
C VAL A 46 7.84 -5.99 13.82
N LEU A 47 6.72 -6.15 13.11
CA LEU A 47 5.95 -5.04 12.53
C LEU A 47 5.33 -4.16 13.62
N LEU A 48 4.82 -4.76 14.69
CA LEU A 48 4.35 -4.05 15.88
C LEU A 48 5.52 -3.31 16.54
N THR A 49 6.70 -3.93 16.63
CA THR A 49 7.90 -3.30 17.19
C THR A 49 8.33 -2.12 16.36
N ILE A 50 8.34 -2.22 15.02
CA ILE A 50 8.64 -1.12 14.10
C ILE A 50 7.62 0.02 14.29
N ALA A 51 6.32 -0.30 14.31
CA ALA A 51 5.27 0.69 14.52
C ALA A 51 5.36 1.37 15.90
N LEU A 52 5.67 0.60 16.94
CA LEU A 52 5.89 1.14 18.28
C LEU A 52 7.16 2.01 18.33
N CYS A 53 8.23 1.62 17.65
CA CYS A 53 9.45 2.41 17.52
C CYS A 53 9.22 3.72 16.77
N ASP A 54 8.37 3.74 15.73
CA ASP A 54 7.99 4.95 15.01
C ASP A 54 7.18 5.89 15.90
N VAL A 55 6.15 5.37 16.58
CA VAL A 55 5.32 6.14 17.51
C VAL A 55 6.16 6.68 18.66
N LEU A 56 7.06 5.86 19.22
CA LEU A 56 8.01 6.29 20.24
C LEU A 56 8.99 7.34 19.69
N GLY A 57 9.47 7.19 18.46
CA GLY A 57 10.33 8.16 17.79
C GLY A 57 9.63 9.51 17.60
N VAL A 58 8.35 9.51 17.20
CA VAL A 58 7.52 10.71 17.08
C VAL A 58 7.30 11.36 18.44
N ILE A 59 6.94 10.58 19.46
CA ILE A 59 6.71 11.09 20.83
C ILE A 59 8.00 11.67 21.41
N LEU A 60 9.10 10.91 21.35
CA LEU A 60 10.41 11.36 21.84
C LEU A 60 10.92 12.57 21.07
N GLY A 61 10.79 12.57 19.74
CA GLY A 61 11.14 13.73 18.91
C GLY A 61 10.31 14.96 19.26
N SER A 62 9.00 14.80 19.49
CA SER A 62 8.10 15.90 19.85
C SER A 62 8.38 16.46 21.24
N VAL A 63 8.65 15.59 22.21
CA VAL A 63 9.01 15.98 23.57
C VAL A 63 10.37 16.66 23.59
N PHE A 64 11.39 16.07 22.95
CA PHE A 64 12.75 16.64 22.91
C PHE A 64 12.78 17.97 22.16
N GLY A 65 12.04 18.11 21.06
CA GLY A 65 11.90 19.38 20.33
C GLY A 65 11.18 20.46 21.15
N SER A 66 10.18 20.08 21.94
CA SER A 66 9.46 21.00 22.85
C SER A 66 10.34 21.45 24.03
N VAL A 67 11.19 20.57 24.55
CA VAL A 67 12.15 20.88 25.61
C VAL A 67 13.27 21.78 25.10
N LEU A 68 13.82 21.51 23.91
CA LEU A 68 14.82 22.36 23.27
C LEU A 68 14.33 23.78 23.01
N ARG A 69 13.02 23.95 22.80
CA ARG A 69 12.38 25.26 22.65
C ARG A 69 12.33 26.08 23.95
N MET A 70 12.38 25.42 25.12
CA MET A 70 12.39 26.12 26.41
C MET A 70 13.77 26.74 26.74
N VAL A 71 14.80 26.44 25.95
CA VAL A 71 16.15 27.00 26.10
C VAL A 71 16.22 28.34 25.34
N PRO A 72 16.43 29.48 26.01
CA PRO A 72 16.65 30.77 25.35
C PRO A 72 17.96 30.76 24.53
N ASP A 73 17.97 31.43 23.38
CA ASP A 73 19.13 31.61 22.48
C ASP A 73 19.70 30.33 21.83
N LEU A 74 18.83 29.46 21.30
CA LEU A 74 19.27 28.34 20.48
C LEU A 74 19.80 28.84 19.11
N SER A 75 21.11 28.73 18.90
CA SER A 75 21.76 29.11 17.64
C SER A 75 21.25 28.28 16.46
N ASN A 76 21.07 28.92 15.29
CA ASN A 76 20.62 28.27 14.05
C ASN A 76 21.50 27.08 13.65
N THR A 77 22.80 27.12 13.95
CA THR A 77 23.74 26.03 13.69
C THR A 77 23.43 24.78 14.54
N THR A 78 22.96 24.97 15.77
CA THR A 78 22.59 23.87 16.67
C THR A 78 21.29 23.20 16.20
N VAL A 79 20.30 23.99 15.76
CA VAL A 79 19.07 23.47 15.17
C VAL A 79 19.36 22.65 13.91
N LEU A 80 20.26 23.15 13.05
CA LEU A 80 20.71 22.45 11.85
C LEU A 80 21.42 21.12 12.18
N LEU A 81 22.31 21.11 13.17
CA LEU A 81 23.01 19.89 13.60
C LEU A 81 22.03 18.83 14.14
N ILE A 82 20.96 19.26 14.82
CA ILE A 82 19.94 18.37 15.40
C ILE A 82 19.04 17.79 14.29
N SER A 83 18.69 18.57 13.26
CA SER A 83 17.85 18.09 12.15
C SER A 83 18.62 17.30 11.08
N PHE A 84 19.95 17.43 11.05
CA PHE A 84 20.85 16.82 10.06
C PHE A 84 20.60 15.32 9.78
N PRO A 85 20.44 14.44 10.79
CA PRO A 85 20.30 13.01 10.56
C PRO A 85 19.10 12.61 9.70
N GLY A 86 18.01 13.39 9.70
CA GLY A 86 16.88 13.07 8.84
C GLY A 86 16.77 13.95 7.59
N ASP A 87 17.47 15.08 7.49
CA ASP A 87 17.69 15.70 6.18
C ASP A 87 18.47 14.75 5.24
N ILE A 88 19.40 13.96 5.81
CA ILE A 88 20.10 12.87 5.14
C ILE A 88 19.13 11.78 4.66
N LEU A 89 18.27 11.29 5.55
CA LEU A 89 17.25 10.28 5.22
C LEU A 89 16.41 10.74 4.02
N MET A 90 16.01 12.01 4.01
CA MET A 90 15.20 12.59 2.94
C MET A 90 15.96 12.69 1.61
N ARG A 91 17.27 12.94 1.62
CA ARG A 91 18.09 12.98 0.39
C ARG A 91 18.34 11.58 -0.17
N MET A 92 18.58 10.59 0.69
CA MET A 92 18.74 9.20 0.30
C MET A 92 17.47 8.61 -0.30
N LEU A 93 16.32 8.87 0.34
CA LEU A 93 15.03 8.53 -0.22
C LEU A 93 14.96 9.14 -1.63
N LYS A 94 15.06 10.47 -1.78
CA LYS A 94 14.99 11.21 -3.07
C LYS A 94 15.83 10.61 -4.20
N MET A 95 17.00 10.04 -3.90
CA MET A 95 17.90 9.43 -4.88
C MET A 95 17.46 8.03 -5.34
N LEU A 96 16.84 7.23 -4.46
CA LEU A 96 16.35 5.88 -4.78
C LEU A 96 15.04 5.90 -5.56
N ILE A 97 14.29 6.99 -5.50
CA ILE A 97 12.90 7.00 -5.97
C ILE A 97 12.78 7.20 -7.47
N LEU A 98 13.57 8.06 -8.11
CA LEU A 98 13.45 8.27 -9.56
C LEU A 98 13.67 6.96 -10.36
N PRO A 99 14.68 6.12 -10.04
CA PRO A 99 14.84 4.81 -10.68
C PRO A 99 13.70 3.83 -10.34
N LEU A 100 13.19 3.85 -9.10
CA LEU A 100 12.09 2.97 -8.69
C LEU A 100 10.77 3.34 -9.36
N ILE A 101 10.45 4.63 -9.50
CA ILE A 101 9.26 5.13 -10.19
C ILE A 101 9.34 4.77 -11.67
N ILE A 102 10.45 5.04 -12.33
CA ILE A 102 10.60 4.72 -13.76
C ILE A 102 10.51 3.21 -13.97
N SER A 103 11.19 2.41 -13.15
CA SER A 103 11.14 0.94 -13.25
C SER A 103 9.74 0.38 -12.95
N SER A 104 9.06 0.89 -11.91
CA SER A 104 7.70 0.47 -11.55
C SER A 104 6.64 0.94 -12.54
N LEU A 105 6.75 2.15 -13.11
CA LEU A 105 5.90 2.61 -14.21
C LEU A 105 6.13 1.78 -15.48
N ILE A 106 7.38 1.54 -15.86
CA ILE A 106 7.69 0.70 -17.04
C ILE A 106 7.15 -0.72 -16.83
N THR A 107 7.35 -1.32 -15.65
CA THR A 107 6.84 -2.67 -15.35
C THR A 107 5.31 -2.69 -15.27
N GLY A 108 4.71 -1.67 -14.66
CA GLY A 108 3.26 -1.50 -14.56
C GLY A 108 2.61 -1.34 -15.93
N LEU A 109 3.20 -0.54 -16.82
CA LEU A 109 2.72 -0.33 -18.20
C LEU A 109 3.07 -1.48 -19.14
N ALA A 110 4.23 -2.12 -18.97
CA ALA A 110 4.65 -3.28 -19.77
C ALA A 110 3.86 -4.55 -19.41
N GLY A 111 3.36 -4.65 -18.17
CA GLY A 111 2.41 -5.68 -17.76
C GLY A 111 1.01 -5.53 -18.38
N LEU A 112 0.70 -4.36 -18.96
CA LEU A 112 -0.55 -4.10 -19.69
C LEU A 112 -0.45 -4.59 -21.14
N ASP A 113 -0.09 -5.85 -21.33
CA ASP A 113 -0.07 -6.44 -22.65
C ASP A 113 -1.51 -6.83 -23.04
N ALA A 114 -2.25 -5.87 -23.61
CA ALA A 114 -3.68 -5.98 -23.96
C ALA A 114 -4.01 -7.13 -24.94
N LYS A 115 -2.99 -7.73 -25.55
CA LYS A 115 -3.11 -8.81 -26.54
C LYS A 115 -3.03 -10.21 -25.91
N SER A 116 -2.44 -10.35 -24.72
CA SER A 116 -2.34 -11.60 -23.96
C SER A 116 -3.18 -11.58 -22.66
N SER A 117 -3.44 -10.37 -22.15
CA SER A 117 -4.35 -10.10 -21.04
C SER A 117 -5.78 -10.12 -21.57
N GLY A 118 -6.46 -11.27 -21.44
CA GLY A 118 -7.85 -11.42 -21.87
C GLY A 118 -8.83 -10.48 -21.17
N ARG A 119 -10.14 -10.72 -21.33
CA ARG A 119 -11.21 -9.88 -20.76
C ARG A 119 -11.11 -9.64 -19.25
N MET A 120 -10.49 -10.55 -18.50
CA MET A 120 -10.23 -10.39 -17.06
C MET A 120 -9.33 -9.19 -16.75
N GLY A 121 -8.28 -8.97 -17.54
CA GLY A 121 -7.34 -7.87 -17.32
C GLY A 121 -7.92 -6.51 -17.68
N THR A 122 -8.69 -6.43 -18.76
CA THR A 122 -9.42 -5.20 -19.10
C THR A 122 -10.39 -4.79 -18.00
N ARG A 123 -11.13 -5.75 -17.41
CA ARG A 123 -12.03 -5.48 -16.27
C ARG A 123 -11.27 -4.95 -15.05
N ALA A 124 -10.13 -5.55 -14.72
CA ALA A 124 -9.29 -5.08 -13.62
C ALA A 124 -8.77 -3.67 -13.86
N MET A 125 -8.25 -3.37 -15.05
CA MET A 125 -7.71 -2.05 -15.39
C MET A 125 -8.79 -0.97 -15.39
N VAL A 126 -9.97 -1.25 -15.95
CA VAL A 126 -11.10 -0.32 -15.92
C VAL A 126 -11.51 -0.02 -14.48
N TYR A 127 -11.59 -1.05 -13.62
CA TYR A 127 -11.89 -0.87 -12.22
C TYR A 127 -10.83 0.03 -11.54
N TYR A 128 -9.54 -0.31 -11.64
CA TYR A 128 -8.45 0.45 -11.00
C TYR A 128 -8.38 1.92 -11.43
N MET A 129 -8.46 2.19 -12.73
CA MET A 129 -8.44 3.57 -13.22
C MET A 129 -9.68 4.34 -12.74
N SER A 130 -10.86 3.70 -12.75
CA SER A 130 -12.08 4.35 -12.30
C SER A 130 -12.07 4.67 -10.81
N THR A 131 -11.64 3.75 -9.94
CA THR A 131 -11.61 3.97 -8.49
C THR A 131 -10.56 5.01 -8.11
N THR A 132 -9.39 4.98 -8.76
CA THR A 132 -8.31 5.92 -8.47
C THR A 132 -8.70 7.35 -8.86
N ILE A 133 -9.38 7.53 -10.01
CA ILE A 133 -9.91 8.84 -10.44
C ILE A 133 -10.99 9.31 -9.45
N ILE A 134 -11.91 8.44 -9.04
CA ILE A 134 -12.94 8.77 -8.04
C ILE A 134 -12.28 9.20 -6.72
N ALA A 135 -11.24 8.48 -6.26
CA ALA A 135 -10.51 8.81 -5.04
C ALA A 135 -9.86 10.19 -5.11
N ALA A 136 -9.20 10.51 -6.22
CA ALA A 136 -8.59 11.81 -6.46
C ALA A 136 -9.65 12.93 -6.46
N ILE A 137 -10.77 12.74 -7.15
CA ILE A 137 -11.89 13.70 -7.18
C ILE A 137 -12.45 13.94 -5.77
N VAL A 138 -12.67 12.88 -5.00
CA VAL A 138 -13.13 12.97 -3.61
C VAL A 138 -12.15 13.78 -2.77
N GLY A 139 -10.84 13.54 -2.93
CA GLY A 139 -9.78 14.32 -2.29
C GLY A 139 -9.87 15.81 -2.63
N VAL A 140 -9.95 16.15 -3.93
CA VAL A 140 -10.09 17.52 -4.43
C VAL A 140 -11.33 18.20 -3.86
N LEU A 141 -12.49 17.53 -3.88
CA LEU A 141 -13.74 18.09 -3.37
C LEU A 141 -13.66 18.38 -1.87
N LEU A 142 -13.10 17.46 -1.10
CA LEU A 142 -12.98 17.62 0.36
C LEU A 142 -12.01 18.74 0.74
N VAL A 143 -10.84 18.83 0.11
CA VAL A 143 -9.84 19.86 0.46
C VAL A 143 -10.29 21.26 0.05
N ILE A 144 -11.03 21.40 -1.06
CA ILE A 144 -11.62 22.68 -1.46
C ILE A 144 -12.72 23.09 -0.48
N SER A 145 -13.55 22.13 -0.03
CA SER A 145 -14.68 22.38 0.88
C SER A 145 -14.24 22.69 2.31
N ILE A 146 -13.27 21.95 2.85
CA ILE A 146 -12.77 22.13 4.23
C ILE A 146 -11.77 23.29 4.30
N HIS A 147 -11.02 23.51 3.23
CA HIS A 147 -10.02 24.58 3.12
C HIS A 147 -9.00 24.60 4.29
N PRO A 148 -8.27 23.48 4.53
CA PRO A 148 -7.38 23.36 5.68
C PRO A 148 -6.18 24.33 5.65
N GLY A 149 -5.74 24.76 4.46
CA GLY A 149 -4.63 25.71 4.33
C GLY A 149 -5.07 27.15 4.54
N ASN A 150 -4.28 27.93 5.29
CA ASN A 150 -4.53 29.36 5.46
C ASN A 150 -3.21 30.17 5.30
N PRO A 151 -3.15 31.11 4.34
CA PRO A 151 -1.94 31.85 3.99
C PRO A 151 -1.41 32.75 5.11
N LYS A 152 -2.32 33.25 5.97
CA LYS A 152 -1.97 34.19 7.05
C LYS A 152 -1.05 33.58 8.10
N LEU A 153 -1.00 32.24 8.18
CA LEU A 153 -0.23 31.50 9.16
C LEU A 153 1.13 31.02 8.62
N LYS A 154 1.43 31.22 7.32
CA LYS A 154 2.72 30.85 6.72
C LYS A 154 3.88 31.79 7.10
N LYS A 155 3.61 33.07 7.42
CA LYS A 155 4.64 34.08 7.74
C LYS A 155 5.55 33.72 8.93
N GLN A 156 5.21 32.69 9.72
CA GLN A 156 6.01 32.21 10.84
C GLN A 156 6.77 30.89 10.54
N VAL A 157 6.44 30.20 9.45
CA VAL A 157 7.03 28.91 9.05
C VAL A 157 8.25 29.10 8.14
N THR A 158 8.34 30.23 7.42
CA THR A 158 9.35 30.46 6.38
C THR A 158 10.73 30.92 6.88
N MET A 159 10.92 31.19 8.19
CA MET A 159 12.24 31.60 8.71
C MET A 159 13.19 30.43 9.08
N ALA A 160 12.84 29.19 8.77
CA ALA A 160 13.62 28.00 9.14
C ALA A 160 14.28 27.25 7.96
N MET A 161 14.24 27.78 6.73
CA MET A 161 14.76 27.07 5.55
C MET A 161 15.61 27.99 4.68
N LYS A 162 16.89 28.15 5.05
CA LYS A 162 17.93 28.65 4.14
C LYS A 162 18.87 27.49 3.81
N ASN A 163 18.97 27.17 2.52
CA ASN A 163 19.83 26.11 2.00
C ASN A 163 21.31 26.52 2.06
N GLU A 164 22.19 25.57 2.38
CA GLU A 164 23.57 25.54 1.87
C GLU A 164 23.81 24.23 1.11
N ASP A 165 24.65 24.33 0.07
CA ASP A 165 24.93 23.28 -0.90
C ASP A 165 25.71 22.12 -0.26
N VAL A 166 25.27 20.88 -0.49
CA VAL A 166 25.84 19.68 0.16
C VAL A 166 26.76 18.93 -0.79
N SER A 167 27.97 18.63 -0.31
CA SER A 167 29.06 17.98 -1.03
C SER A 167 28.87 16.46 -1.18
N SER A 168 29.38 15.91 -2.29
CA SER A 168 29.19 14.54 -2.77
C SER A 168 29.77 13.44 -1.85
N LEU A 169 30.70 13.80 -0.96
CA LEU A 169 31.32 12.86 -0.01
C LEU A 169 30.41 12.53 1.18
N ASP A 170 29.55 13.48 1.56
CA ASP A 170 28.58 13.30 2.66
C ASP A 170 27.51 12.27 2.27
N ALA A 171 27.04 12.32 1.03
CA ALA A 171 26.06 11.39 0.47
C ALA A 171 26.52 9.91 0.46
N PHE A 172 27.84 9.64 0.44
CA PHE A 172 28.40 8.29 0.48
C PHE A 172 28.51 7.74 1.91
N LEU A 173 28.85 8.59 2.89
CA LEU A 173 28.91 8.20 4.31
C LEU A 173 27.52 8.04 4.93
N ASP A 174 26.53 8.74 4.36
CA ASP A 174 25.11 8.65 4.69
C ASP A 174 24.50 7.30 4.31
N LEU A 175 24.94 6.71 3.19
CA LEU A 175 24.52 5.39 2.71
C LEU A 175 24.82 4.27 3.72
N VAL A 176 25.90 4.42 4.49
CA VAL A 176 26.38 3.43 5.45
C VAL A 176 25.74 3.60 6.84
N ARG A 177 25.27 4.81 7.20
CA ARG A 177 24.64 5.08 8.51
C ARG A 177 23.15 4.74 8.59
N ASN A 178 22.49 4.51 7.44
CA ASN A 178 21.04 4.39 7.34
C ASN A 178 20.44 3.02 7.75
N LEU A 179 20.99 2.41 8.81
CA LEU A 179 20.47 1.15 9.37
C LEU A 179 19.52 1.36 10.56
N TYR A 180 19.21 2.61 10.94
CA TYR A 180 18.35 2.93 12.10
C TYR A 180 17.28 3.98 11.76
N SER A 181 16.29 3.54 10.98
CA SER A 181 15.08 4.29 10.58
C SER A 181 14.36 5.05 11.72
N PRO A 182 14.28 4.57 12.98
CA PRO A 182 13.55 5.27 14.05
C PRO A 182 14.24 6.55 14.56
N LEU A 183 15.58 6.58 14.57
CA LEU A 183 16.36 7.71 15.08
C LEU A 183 16.36 8.90 14.13
N GLY A 184 16.36 8.66 12.81
CA GLY A 184 16.29 9.71 11.79
C GLY A 184 14.95 10.45 11.79
N ILE A 185 13.85 9.72 11.99
CA ILE A 185 12.50 10.28 12.10
C ILE A 185 12.36 11.11 13.38
N ALA A 186 12.86 10.61 14.51
CA ALA A 186 12.86 11.32 15.79
C ALA A 186 13.65 12.64 15.72
N ALA A 187 14.82 12.64 15.08
CA ALA A 187 15.65 13.82 14.88
C ALA A 187 15.00 14.87 13.95
N LEU A 188 14.31 14.43 12.88
CA LEU A 188 13.52 15.32 12.01
C LEU A 188 12.38 16.00 12.75
N ILE A 189 11.60 15.21 13.46
CA ILE A 189 10.43 15.71 14.20
C ILE A 189 10.89 16.70 15.28
N CYS A 190 11.97 16.36 15.99
CA CYS A 190 12.60 17.22 16.98
C CYS A 190 13.09 18.56 16.39
N GLY A 191 13.89 18.51 15.33
CA GLY A 191 14.42 19.72 14.68
C GLY A 191 13.31 20.61 14.08
N LYS A 192 12.25 20.01 13.54
CA LYS A 192 11.12 20.76 12.97
C LYS A 192 10.23 21.37 14.05
N ILE A 193 9.96 20.66 15.15
CA ILE A 193 9.17 21.20 16.27
C ILE A 193 9.94 22.32 17.00
N ALA A 194 11.26 22.15 17.18
CA ALA A 194 12.11 23.17 17.79
C ALA A 194 12.20 24.47 16.97
N ALA A 195 12.07 24.40 15.64
CA ALA A 195 12.14 25.55 14.74
C ALA A 195 10.80 26.33 14.60
N ILE A 196 9.68 25.78 15.08
CA ILE A 196 8.35 26.41 14.98
C ILE A 196 8.16 27.43 16.10
N ARG A 197 8.00 28.71 15.76
CA ARG A 197 7.77 29.79 16.73
C ARG A 197 6.34 29.79 17.32
N ASP A 198 5.33 29.30 16.60
CA ASP A 198 3.94 29.21 17.06
C ASP A 198 3.35 27.81 16.84
N LEU A 199 3.42 26.97 17.88
CA LEU A 199 3.09 25.54 17.81
C LEU A 199 1.59 25.30 17.61
N GLU A 200 0.74 26.08 18.27
CA GLU A 200 -0.72 25.92 18.24
C GLU A 200 -1.28 26.12 16.82
N VAL A 201 -0.76 27.11 16.11
CA VAL A 201 -1.18 27.49 14.77
C VAL A 201 -0.80 26.42 13.74
N VAL A 202 0.45 25.97 13.75
CA VAL A 202 0.96 24.96 12.81
C VAL A 202 0.33 23.60 13.11
N ALA A 203 0.20 23.23 14.39
CA ALA A 203 -0.49 22.02 14.80
C ALA A 203 -1.97 22.03 14.39
N ARG A 204 -2.66 23.17 14.49
CA ARG A 204 -4.05 23.29 14.02
C ARG A 204 -4.17 23.10 12.51
N GLN A 205 -3.29 23.71 11.73
CA GLN A 205 -3.33 23.57 10.26
C GLN A 205 -2.99 22.14 9.81
N LEU A 206 -1.91 21.56 10.34
CA LEU A 206 -1.54 20.18 10.04
C LEU A 206 -2.60 19.19 10.54
N GLY A 207 -3.21 19.45 11.70
CA GLY A 207 -4.32 18.66 12.22
C GLY A 207 -5.54 18.69 11.30
N MET A 208 -5.93 19.86 10.78
CA MET A 208 -7.03 19.97 9.81
C MET A 208 -6.71 19.27 8.49
N TYR A 209 -5.46 19.34 8.03
CA TYR A 209 -4.99 18.56 6.88
C TYR A 209 -5.13 17.05 7.14
N MET A 210 -4.64 16.56 8.29
CA MET A 210 -4.74 15.15 8.66
C MET A 210 -6.19 14.68 8.71
N VAL A 211 -7.08 15.45 9.35
CA VAL A 211 -8.51 15.14 9.41
C VAL A 211 -9.12 15.09 8.01
N THR A 212 -8.77 16.03 7.13
CA THR A 212 -9.26 16.05 5.73
C THR A 212 -8.88 14.76 5.00
N VAL A 213 -7.61 14.35 5.08
CA VAL A 213 -7.13 13.10 4.46
C VAL A 213 -7.81 11.89 5.09
N MET A 214 -7.88 11.81 6.42
CA MET A 214 -8.49 10.69 7.13
C MET A 214 -9.98 10.53 6.80
N VAL A 215 -10.73 11.63 6.76
CA VAL A 215 -12.14 11.64 6.37
C VAL A 215 -12.28 11.20 4.91
N GLY A 216 -11.42 11.68 4.01
CA GLY A 216 -11.44 11.25 2.61
C GLY A 216 -11.18 9.76 2.44
N LEU A 217 -10.16 9.22 3.13
CA LEU A 217 -9.85 7.80 3.12
C LEU A 217 -10.99 6.96 3.72
N LEU A 218 -11.64 7.43 4.78
CA LEU A 218 -12.82 6.78 5.36
C LEU A 218 -14.04 6.81 4.45
N ILE A 219 -14.29 7.92 3.74
CA ILE A 219 -15.37 8.02 2.77
C ILE A 219 -15.11 7.08 1.60
N HIS A 220 -13.91 7.11 1.03
CA HIS A 220 -13.56 6.28 -0.11
C HIS A 220 -13.54 4.79 0.25
N GLY A 221 -12.75 4.44 1.26
CA GLY A 221 -12.57 3.06 1.72
C GLY A 221 -13.76 2.49 2.49
N GLY A 222 -14.55 3.31 3.18
CA GLY A 222 -15.68 2.87 4.00
C GLY A 222 -17.04 2.94 3.32
N PHE A 223 -17.21 3.76 2.29
CA PHE A 223 -18.49 3.95 1.62
C PHE A 223 -18.43 3.75 0.11
N ILE A 224 -17.50 4.42 -0.59
CA ILE A 224 -17.45 4.38 -2.07
C ILE A 224 -17.09 2.99 -2.59
N LEU A 225 -15.99 2.39 -2.10
CA LEU A 225 -15.58 1.06 -2.54
C LEU A 225 -16.62 -0.03 -2.22
N PRO A 226 -17.20 -0.10 -0.99
CA PRO A 226 -18.34 -0.98 -0.70
C PRO A 226 -19.55 -0.76 -1.60
N PHE A 227 -19.85 0.50 -1.91
CA PHE A 227 -20.98 0.85 -2.77
C PHE A 227 -20.77 0.37 -4.20
N ILE A 228 -19.57 0.56 -4.77
CA ILE A 228 -19.20 0.02 -6.09
C ILE A 228 -19.30 -1.51 -6.08
N TYR A 229 -18.78 -2.16 -5.04
CA TYR A 229 -18.87 -3.62 -4.89
C TYR A 229 -20.33 -4.10 -4.89
N PHE A 230 -21.19 -3.45 -4.10
CA PHE A 230 -22.62 -3.78 -4.02
C PHE A 230 -23.33 -3.57 -5.35
N LEU A 231 -23.05 -2.46 -6.04
CA LEU A 231 -23.69 -2.13 -7.31
C LEU A 231 -23.40 -3.19 -8.38
N VAL A 232 -22.13 -3.63 -8.48
CA VAL A 232 -21.69 -4.60 -9.50
C VAL A 232 -22.02 -6.04 -9.11
N THR A 233 -21.75 -6.45 -7.87
CA THR A 233 -21.90 -7.86 -7.47
C THR A 233 -23.27 -8.20 -6.88
N ARG A 234 -24.05 -7.18 -6.49
CA ARG A 234 -25.32 -7.30 -5.74
C ARG A 234 -25.20 -8.14 -4.46
N LYS A 235 -23.99 -8.21 -3.87
CA LYS A 235 -23.71 -8.90 -2.61
C LYS A 235 -23.40 -7.92 -1.49
N ASN A 236 -23.65 -8.35 -0.25
CA ASN A 236 -23.39 -7.53 0.93
C ASN A 236 -21.87 -7.29 1.11
N PRO A 237 -21.39 -6.04 1.02
CA PRO A 237 -19.97 -5.73 1.17
C PRO A 237 -19.47 -5.94 2.61
N LEU A 238 -20.31 -5.84 3.65
CA LEU A 238 -19.85 -5.99 5.04
C LEU A 238 -19.32 -7.39 5.33
N ILE A 239 -19.90 -8.41 4.70
CA ILE A 239 -19.40 -9.80 4.77
C ILE A 239 -18.03 -9.89 4.09
N PHE A 240 -17.83 -9.16 2.99
CA PHE A 240 -16.56 -9.08 2.31
C PHE A 240 -15.48 -8.49 3.22
N TYR A 241 -15.78 -7.38 3.93
CA TYR A 241 -14.88 -6.76 4.90
C TYR A 241 -14.51 -7.70 6.04
N GLY A 242 -15.48 -8.48 6.55
CA GLY A 242 -15.21 -9.53 7.53
C GLY A 242 -14.21 -10.57 7.03
N GLY A 243 -14.28 -10.95 5.75
CA GLY A 243 -13.35 -11.91 5.14
C GLY A 243 -11.93 -11.38 4.92
N ILE A 244 -11.75 -10.08 4.69
CA ILE A 244 -10.43 -9.43 4.49
C ILE A 244 -9.87 -8.75 5.73
N PHE A 245 -10.58 -8.78 6.86
CA PHE A 245 -10.23 -8.04 8.07
C PHE A 245 -8.76 -8.24 8.51
N GLN A 246 -8.25 -9.47 8.42
CA GLN A 246 -6.85 -9.75 8.77
C GLN A 246 -5.85 -9.03 7.85
N ALA A 247 -6.11 -9.01 6.54
CA ALA A 247 -5.27 -8.29 5.58
C ALA A 247 -5.34 -6.78 5.82
N TRP A 248 -6.54 -6.25 6.10
CA TRP A 248 -6.75 -4.83 6.40
C TRP A 248 -5.95 -4.36 7.62
N ILE A 249 -6.05 -5.07 8.76
CA ILE A 249 -5.29 -4.72 9.97
C ILE A 249 -3.79 -4.90 9.77
N THR A 250 -3.38 -5.91 9.00
CA THR A 250 -1.96 -6.12 8.68
C THR A 250 -1.42 -4.94 7.87
N ALA A 251 -2.18 -4.43 6.89
CA ALA A 251 -1.78 -3.30 6.05
C ALA A 251 -1.69 -1.99 6.82
N LEU A 252 -2.61 -1.79 7.77
CA LEU A 252 -2.54 -0.68 8.72
C LEU A 252 -1.27 -0.76 9.60
N GLY A 253 -0.88 -1.97 10.02
CA GLY A 253 0.31 -2.20 10.84
C GLY A 253 1.63 -2.10 10.08
N THR A 254 1.68 -2.55 8.82
CA THR A 254 2.93 -2.58 8.03
C THR A 254 3.19 -1.32 7.23
N ALA A 255 2.15 -0.55 6.92
CA ALA A 255 2.19 0.54 5.94
C ALA A 255 2.70 0.12 4.54
N SER A 256 2.78 -1.17 4.21
CA SER A 256 3.20 -1.66 2.88
C SER A 256 2.20 -2.63 2.27
N SER A 257 1.65 -2.28 1.10
CA SER A 257 0.72 -3.12 0.34
C SER A 257 1.42 -4.39 -0.14
N ALA A 258 2.65 -4.29 -0.66
CA ALA A 258 3.44 -5.45 -1.08
C ALA A 258 3.77 -6.38 0.10
N GLY A 259 4.09 -5.82 1.27
CA GLY A 259 4.35 -6.60 2.49
C GLY A 259 3.12 -7.38 2.98
N THR A 260 1.91 -6.91 2.67
CA THR A 260 0.65 -7.59 3.07
C THR A 260 0.11 -8.58 2.07
N LEU A 261 0.64 -8.57 0.85
CA LEU A 261 0.13 -9.33 -0.28
C LEU A 261 -0.08 -10.84 0.02
N PRO A 262 0.83 -11.55 0.73
CA PRO A 262 0.60 -12.96 1.09
C PRO A 262 -0.62 -13.18 2.00
N VAL A 263 -0.89 -12.25 2.91
CA VAL A 263 -2.05 -12.30 3.82
C VAL A 263 -3.33 -12.00 3.03
N THR A 264 -3.28 -11.05 2.09
CA THR A 264 -4.39 -10.74 1.18
C THR A 264 -4.78 -11.93 0.32
N PHE A 265 -3.79 -12.62 -0.28
CA PHE A 265 -4.03 -13.87 -1.01
C PHE A 265 -4.80 -14.89 -0.19
N ARG A 266 -4.34 -15.15 1.03
CA ARG A 266 -4.97 -16.11 1.93
C ARG A 266 -6.42 -15.71 2.27
N CYS A 267 -6.65 -14.44 2.61
CA CYS A 267 -8.00 -13.96 2.95
C CYS A 267 -8.97 -14.12 1.77
N LEU A 268 -8.55 -13.78 0.55
CA LEU A 268 -9.41 -13.89 -0.63
C LEU A 268 -9.67 -15.34 -1.04
N GLU A 269 -8.65 -16.19 -1.04
CA GLU A 269 -8.77 -17.60 -1.48
C GLU A 269 -9.44 -18.48 -0.41
N GLU A 270 -9.09 -18.31 0.86
CA GLU A 270 -9.57 -19.18 1.95
C GLU A 270 -10.86 -18.67 2.58
N ASN A 271 -10.98 -17.38 2.88
CA ASN A 271 -12.16 -16.85 3.58
C ASN A 271 -13.29 -16.53 2.60
N LEU A 272 -12.96 -15.88 1.48
CA LEU A 272 -13.94 -15.40 0.50
C LEU A 272 -14.12 -16.32 -0.72
N LYS A 273 -13.32 -17.38 -0.81
CA LYS A 273 -13.39 -18.41 -1.87
C LYS A 273 -13.29 -17.83 -3.29
N ILE A 274 -12.48 -16.80 -3.46
CA ILE A 274 -12.18 -16.22 -4.77
C ILE A 274 -11.24 -17.17 -5.54
N ASP A 275 -11.47 -17.32 -6.84
CA ASP A 275 -10.67 -18.19 -7.70
C ASP A 275 -9.21 -17.73 -7.77
N LYS A 276 -8.28 -18.69 -7.61
CA LYS A 276 -6.83 -18.43 -7.59
C LYS A 276 -6.31 -17.82 -8.89
N ARG A 277 -6.95 -18.12 -10.01
CA ARG A 277 -6.60 -17.55 -11.33
C ARG A 277 -6.83 -16.05 -11.34
N VAL A 278 -7.88 -15.58 -10.65
CA VAL A 278 -8.20 -14.17 -10.52
C VAL A 278 -7.29 -13.51 -9.50
N THR A 279 -7.14 -14.06 -8.30
CA THR A 279 -6.31 -13.45 -7.24
C THR A 279 -4.86 -13.28 -7.69
N ARG A 280 -4.28 -14.31 -8.32
CA ARG A 280 -2.87 -14.30 -8.78
C ARG A 280 -2.60 -13.37 -9.94
N PHE A 281 -3.64 -13.01 -10.68
CA PHE A 281 -3.55 -12.04 -11.75
C PHE A 281 -3.79 -10.61 -11.23
N VAL A 282 -4.88 -10.41 -10.49
CA VAL A 282 -5.38 -9.08 -10.13
C VAL A 282 -4.57 -8.44 -9.00
N LEU A 283 -4.23 -9.20 -7.94
CA LEU A 283 -3.60 -8.61 -6.74
C LEU A 283 -2.17 -8.09 -6.95
N PRO A 284 -1.25 -8.80 -7.65
CA PRO A 284 0.09 -8.26 -7.87
C PRO A 284 0.08 -6.98 -8.71
N ILE A 285 -0.83 -6.90 -9.69
CA ILE A 285 -1.02 -5.70 -10.53
C ILE A 285 -1.66 -4.58 -9.70
N GLY A 286 -2.66 -4.90 -8.87
CA GLY A 286 -3.33 -3.93 -7.99
C GLY A 286 -2.36 -3.30 -7.00
N ALA A 287 -1.50 -4.10 -6.38
CA ALA A 287 -0.56 -3.63 -5.38
C ALA A 287 0.38 -2.54 -5.89
N THR A 288 0.64 -2.46 -7.21
CA THR A 288 1.45 -1.43 -7.85
C THR A 288 0.62 -0.34 -8.54
N ILE A 289 -0.46 -0.69 -9.24
CA ILE A 289 -1.21 0.26 -10.06
C ILE A 289 -2.34 0.94 -9.27
N ASN A 290 -3.05 0.20 -8.43
CA ASN A 290 -4.29 0.64 -7.80
C ASN A 290 -4.04 1.23 -6.41
N MET A 291 -3.55 2.46 -6.39
CA MET A 291 -3.23 3.18 -5.15
C MET A 291 -4.20 4.32 -4.86
N ASP A 292 -5.49 3.99 -4.68
CA ASP A 292 -6.58 4.93 -4.39
C ASP A 292 -6.25 5.94 -3.27
N GLY A 293 -5.76 5.43 -2.12
CA GLY A 293 -5.43 6.24 -0.96
C GLY A 293 -4.24 7.16 -1.20
N THR A 294 -3.30 6.74 -2.05
CA THR A 294 -2.17 7.57 -2.49
C THR A 294 -2.64 8.71 -3.37
N ALA A 295 -3.49 8.44 -4.37
CA ALA A 295 -4.04 9.47 -5.25
C ALA A 295 -4.89 10.51 -4.48
N LEU A 296 -5.72 10.06 -3.54
CA LEU A 296 -6.52 10.94 -2.68
C LEU A 296 -5.62 11.83 -1.83
N TYR A 297 -4.62 11.25 -1.15
CA TYR A 297 -3.66 12.00 -0.34
C TYR A 297 -2.91 13.03 -1.17
N GLU A 298 -2.45 12.64 -2.36
CA GLU A 298 -1.67 13.49 -3.25
C GLU A 298 -2.45 14.70 -3.73
N ALA A 299 -3.71 14.49 -4.13
CA ALA A 299 -4.60 15.58 -4.50
C ALA A 299 -4.85 16.55 -3.34
N VAL A 300 -5.13 16.02 -2.14
CA VAL A 300 -5.37 16.84 -0.93
C VAL A 300 -4.12 17.64 -0.55
N ALA A 301 -2.95 16.98 -0.54
CA ALA A 301 -1.69 17.62 -0.18
C ALA A 301 -1.25 18.71 -1.14
N ALA A 302 -1.38 18.50 -2.46
CA ALA A 302 -1.03 19.50 -3.46
C ALA A 302 -1.88 20.77 -3.31
N ILE A 303 -3.20 20.62 -3.14
CA ILE A 303 -4.10 21.75 -2.94
C ILE A 303 -3.89 22.40 -1.56
N PHE A 304 -3.63 21.61 -0.52
CA PHE A 304 -3.28 22.14 0.80
C PHE A 304 -2.02 23.01 0.73
N ILE A 305 -0.97 22.58 0.03
CA ILE A 305 0.24 23.39 -0.19
C ILE A 305 -0.09 24.67 -0.96
N ALA A 306 -0.93 24.61 -1.99
CA ALA A 306 -1.38 25.82 -2.71
C ALA A 306 -2.10 26.80 -1.76
N GLN A 307 -3.04 26.31 -0.96
CA GLN A 307 -3.79 27.10 0.03
C GLN A 307 -2.85 27.72 1.09
N MET A 308 -1.86 26.97 1.58
CA MET A 308 -0.85 27.50 2.52
C MET A 308 0.00 28.63 1.92
N ASN A 309 0.23 28.59 0.61
CA ASN A 309 0.96 29.63 -0.11
C ASN A 309 0.09 30.81 -0.53
N GLY A 310 -1.24 30.75 -0.34
CA GLY A 310 -2.16 31.73 -0.89
C GLY A 310 -2.20 31.73 -2.42
N ILE A 311 -1.81 30.61 -3.04
CA ILE A 311 -1.91 30.42 -4.48
C ILE A 311 -3.32 29.90 -4.76
N ILE A 312 -4.08 30.69 -5.51
CA ILE A 312 -5.41 30.30 -5.98
C ILE A 312 -5.20 29.47 -7.25
N LEU A 313 -5.60 28.19 -7.19
CA LEU A 313 -5.53 27.31 -8.34
C LEU A 313 -6.72 27.57 -9.27
N ASP A 314 -6.45 27.70 -10.56
CA ASP A 314 -7.51 27.74 -11.57
C ASP A 314 -8.12 26.34 -11.81
N SER A 315 -9.23 26.28 -12.54
CA SER A 315 -9.89 25.01 -12.84
C SER A 315 -9.03 24.04 -13.66
N GLY A 316 -8.13 24.55 -14.51
CA GLY A 316 -7.21 23.73 -15.29
C GLY A 316 -6.14 23.08 -14.42
N GLN A 317 -5.58 23.82 -13.47
CA GLN A 317 -4.62 23.36 -12.48
C GLN A 317 -5.25 22.33 -11.55
N ILE A 318 -6.52 22.52 -11.13
CA ILE A 318 -7.24 21.52 -10.33
C ILE A 318 -7.40 20.20 -11.10
N ILE A 319 -7.79 20.25 -12.38
CA ILE A 319 -7.86 19.07 -13.24
C ILE A 319 -6.48 18.43 -13.39
N THR A 320 -5.45 19.25 -13.54
CA THR A 320 -4.06 18.79 -13.67
C THR A 320 -3.61 18.09 -12.40
N VAL A 321 -3.88 18.64 -11.21
CA VAL A 321 -3.61 17.97 -9.92
C VAL A 321 -4.32 16.63 -9.86
N SER A 322 -5.61 16.55 -10.21
CA SER A 322 -6.35 15.29 -10.16
C SER A 322 -5.77 14.24 -11.09
N LEU A 323 -5.48 14.59 -12.36
CA LEU A 323 -4.93 13.67 -13.35
C LEU A 323 -3.50 13.24 -13.00
N THR A 324 -2.66 14.19 -12.59
CA THR A 324 -1.28 13.91 -12.21
C THR A 324 -1.21 13.09 -10.93
N ALA A 325 -2.11 13.29 -9.95
CA ALA A 325 -2.21 12.43 -8.77
C ALA A 325 -2.59 10.98 -9.14
N THR A 326 -3.56 10.79 -10.05
CA THR A 326 -3.89 9.44 -10.54
C THR A 326 -2.72 8.78 -11.27
N LEU A 327 -1.98 9.52 -12.10
CA LEU A 327 -0.82 8.97 -12.81
C LEU A 327 0.36 8.72 -11.87
N ALA A 328 0.59 9.61 -10.91
CA ALA A 328 1.65 9.51 -9.92
C ALA A 328 1.41 8.35 -8.96
N SER A 329 0.16 8.08 -8.57
CA SER A 329 -0.20 6.94 -7.73
C SER A 329 0.08 5.59 -8.39
N VAL A 330 -0.04 5.48 -9.72
CA VAL A 330 0.35 4.27 -10.48
C VAL A 330 1.87 4.07 -10.48
N GLY A 331 2.64 5.17 -10.42
CA GLY A 331 4.09 5.14 -10.34
C GLY A 331 4.66 5.09 -8.93
N ALA A 332 3.81 5.18 -7.90
CA ALA A 332 4.24 5.08 -6.52
C ALA A 332 4.65 3.64 -6.22
N ALA A 333 5.80 3.45 -5.58
CA ALA A 333 6.21 2.14 -5.13
C ALA A 333 5.39 1.71 -3.90
N SER A 334 5.07 0.42 -3.77
CA SER A 334 4.24 -0.13 -2.68
C SER A 334 5.01 -0.27 -1.34
N ILE A 335 5.86 0.70 -1.04
CA ILE A 335 6.74 0.77 0.13
C ILE A 335 6.37 1.98 1.00
N PRO A 336 6.72 1.97 2.30
CA PRO A 336 6.40 3.07 3.18
C PRO A 336 6.94 4.42 2.67
N SER A 337 6.17 5.48 2.89
CA SER A 337 6.50 6.87 2.52
C SER A 337 6.75 7.14 1.03
N ALA A 338 6.41 6.22 0.12
CA ALA A 338 6.57 6.44 -1.32
C ALA A 338 5.73 7.62 -1.87
N GLY A 339 4.55 7.88 -1.28
CA GLY A 339 3.63 8.94 -1.71
C GLY A 339 4.15 10.38 -1.53
N LEU A 340 5.14 10.59 -0.64
CA LEU A 340 5.76 11.90 -0.45
C LEU A 340 6.63 12.34 -1.64
N VAL A 341 6.98 11.39 -2.51
CA VAL A 341 7.97 11.61 -3.55
C VAL A 341 7.29 11.87 -4.88
N THR A 342 6.29 11.06 -5.18
CA THR A 342 5.34 11.28 -6.26
C THR A 342 4.64 12.63 -6.11
N MET A 343 4.52 13.16 -4.88
CA MET A 343 4.14 14.56 -4.63
C MET A 343 5.01 15.59 -5.37
N LEU A 344 6.32 15.36 -5.49
CA LEU A 344 7.24 16.29 -6.16
C LEU A 344 6.87 16.45 -7.64
N LEU A 345 6.46 15.37 -8.29
CA LEU A 345 6.00 15.37 -9.67
C LEU A 345 4.79 16.29 -9.82
N ILE A 346 3.81 16.13 -8.93
CA ILE A 346 2.53 16.86 -8.96
C ILE A 346 2.78 18.35 -8.73
N LEU A 347 3.51 18.71 -7.67
CA LEU A 347 3.81 20.11 -7.36
C LEU A 347 4.57 20.78 -8.50
N THR A 348 5.54 20.09 -9.11
CA THR A 348 6.30 20.62 -10.25
C THR A 348 5.40 20.78 -11.48
N ALA A 349 4.49 19.83 -11.73
CA ALA A 349 3.55 19.88 -12.86
C ALA A 349 2.59 21.09 -12.78
N VAL A 350 2.19 21.51 -11.58
CA VAL A 350 1.33 22.69 -11.39
C VAL A 350 2.07 23.97 -10.99
N GLY A 351 3.40 23.94 -10.90
CA GLY A 351 4.23 25.10 -10.58
C GLY A 351 4.18 25.53 -9.10
N LEU A 352 3.88 24.61 -8.19
CA LEU A 352 3.82 24.87 -6.74
C LEU A 352 5.19 24.69 -6.04
N PRO A 353 5.44 25.38 -4.92
CA PRO A 353 6.70 25.28 -4.19
C PRO A 353 6.90 23.88 -3.57
N THR A 354 7.99 23.22 -3.92
CA THR A 354 8.28 21.84 -3.47
C THR A 354 8.91 21.74 -2.08
N GLN A 355 9.42 22.86 -1.56
CA GLN A 355 10.02 22.96 -0.22
C GLN A 355 9.03 22.68 0.92
N ASP A 356 7.73 22.91 0.67
CA ASP A 356 6.67 22.75 1.67
C ASP A 356 6.29 21.27 1.89
N ILE A 357 6.77 20.32 1.08
CA ILE A 357 6.61 18.87 1.31
C ILE A 357 7.15 18.47 2.68
N SER A 358 8.19 19.15 3.16
CA SER A 358 8.83 18.83 4.44
C SER A 358 7.88 18.90 5.65
N LEU A 359 6.79 19.68 5.55
CA LEU A 359 5.77 19.78 6.58
C LEU A 359 4.89 18.53 6.67
N LEU A 360 4.70 17.83 5.54
CA LEU A 360 3.86 16.63 5.46
C LEU A 360 4.54 15.41 6.07
N ILE A 361 5.87 15.36 6.05
CA ILE A 361 6.67 14.24 6.59
C ILE A 361 6.33 13.98 8.06
N ALA A 362 6.14 15.05 8.84
CA ALA A 362 5.87 14.95 10.28
C ALA A 362 4.57 14.19 10.61
N VAL A 363 3.62 14.17 9.68
CA VAL A 363 2.31 13.52 9.85
C VAL A 363 2.13 12.30 8.95
N ASP A 364 3.04 12.10 7.98
CA ASP A 364 2.95 11.03 6.98
C ASP A 364 3.00 9.65 7.62
N TRP A 365 3.74 9.46 8.72
CA TRP A 365 3.84 8.16 9.41
C TRP A 365 2.47 7.55 9.79
N LEU A 366 1.48 8.38 10.10
CA LEU A 366 0.12 7.95 10.41
C LEU A 366 -0.75 7.83 9.15
N LEU A 367 -0.67 8.84 8.29
CA LEU A 367 -1.48 8.89 7.07
C LEU A 367 -1.11 7.74 6.12
N ASP A 368 0.17 7.38 6.03
CA ASP A 368 0.68 6.29 5.20
C ASP A 368 0.06 4.95 5.56
N ARG A 369 -0.06 4.66 6.85
CA ARG A 369 -0.73 3.45 7.37
C ARG A 369 -2.18 3.38 6.91
N MET A 370 -2.90 4.49 7.00
CA MET A 370 -4.29 4.58 6.56
C MET A 370 -4.40 4.45 5.04
N ARG A 371 -3.52 5.11 4.26
CA ARG A 371 -3.47 5.00 2.79
C ARG A 371 -3.28 3.55 2.35
N THR A 372 -2.25 2.88 2.88
CA THR A 372 -1.94 1.50 2.56
C THR A 372 -3.11 0.58 2.90
N SER A 373 -3.79 0.83 4.03
CA SER A 373 -4.97 0.06 4.41
C SER A 373 -6.11 0.17 3.38
N VAL A 374 -6.36 1.37 2.83
CA VAL A 374 -7.38 1.61 1.81
C VAL A 374 -6.97 1.01 0.46
N ASN A 375 -5.69 1.11 0.07
CA ASN A 375 -5.17 0.50 -1.16
C ASN A 375 -5.40 -1.02 -1.17
N VAL A 376 -5.04 -1.70 -0.08
CA VAL A 376 -5.23 -3.16 0.06
C VAL A 376 -6.70 -3.56 0.05
N VAL A 377 -7.58 -2.74 0.63
CA VAL A 377 -9.03 -2.92 0.55
C VAL A 377 -9.53 -2.76 -0.88
N GLY A 378 -9.06 -1.73 -1.60
CA GLY A 378 -9.38 -1.48 -3.01
C GLY A 378 -9.00 -2.64 -3.92
N ASP A 379 -7.80 -3.19 -3.77
CA ASP A 379 -7.32 -4.36 -4.52
C ASP A 379 -8.15 -5.60 -4.23
N SER A 380 -8.48 -5.80 -2.96
CA SER A 380 -9.29 -6.93 -2.51
C SER A 380 -10.68 -6.89 -3.15
N ILE A 381 -11.34 -5.74 -3.08
CA ILE A 381 -12.66 -5.50 -3.69
C ILE A 381 -12.59 -5.66 -5.21
N GLY A 382 -11.52 -5.14 -5.84
CA GLY A 382 -11.27 -5.29 -7.27
C GLY A 382 -11.20 -6.75 -7.69
N ALA A 383 -10.44 -7.58 -6.98
CA ALA A 383 -10.38 -9.02 -7.21
C ALA A 383 -11.75 -9.69 -7.04
N GLY A 384 -12.55 -9.26 -6.06
CA GLY A 384 -13.93 -9.72 -5.88
C GLY A 384 -14.86 -9.38 -7.04
N ILE A 385 -14.77 -8.16 -7.56
CA ILE A 385 -15.55 -7.68 -8.71
C ILE A 385 -15.14 -8.41 -9.99
N VAL A 386 -13.84 -8.48 -10.27
CA VAL A 386 -13.32 -9.17 -11.46
C VAL A 386 -13.68 -10.65 -11.42
N HIS A 387 -13.61 -11.30 -10.26
CA HIS A 387 -14.07 -12.68 -10.10
C HIS A 387 -15.56 -12.82 -10.41
N HIS A 388 -16.41 -11.92 -9.91
CA HIS A 388 -17.85 -11.96 -10.18
C HIS A 388 -18.16 -11.81 -11.68
N LEU A 389 -17.53 -10.85 -12.35
CA LEU A 389 -17.74 -10.57 -13.77
C LEU A 389 -17.15 -11.66 -14.69
N SER A 390 -16.14 -12.40 -14.22
CA SER A 390 -15.43 -13.40 -15.04
C SER A 390 -15.89 -14.84 -14.79
N ARG A 391 -16.98 -15.06 -14.05
CA ARG A 391 -17.51 -16.40 -13.73
C ARG A 391 -17.77 -17.28 -14.96
N GLY A 392 -18.36 -16.69 -16.01
CA GLY A 392 -18.64 -17.43 -17.25
C GLY A 392 -17.37 -17.87 -17.98
N GLU A 393 -16.32 -17.05 -17.96
CA GLU A 393 -15.03 -17.36 -18.57
C GLU A 393 -14.28 -18.43 -17.76
N LEU A 394 -14.30 -18.33 -16.44
CA LEU A 394 -13.71 -19.33 -15.55
C LEU A 394 -14.38 -20.70 -15.74
N ALA A 395 -15.70 -20.74 -15.83
CA ALA A 395 -16.45 -21.97 -16.09
C ALA A 395 -16.15 -22.57 -17.47
N ALA A 396 -15.98 -21.73 -18.50
CA ALA A 396 -15.59 -22.19 -19.83
C ALA A 396 -14.17 -22.79 -19.86
N ILE A 397 -13.22 -22.18 -19.14
CA ILE A 397 -11.85 -22.71 -18.98
C ILE A 397 -11.88 -24.06 -18.26
N ASP A 398 -12.71 -24.19 -17.22
CA ASP A 398 -12.85 -25.45 -16.48
C ASP A 398 -13.46 -26.57 -17.33
N ALA A 399 -14.44 -26.23 -18.18
CA ALA A 399 -15.02 -27.18 -19.14
C ALA A 399 -13.98 -27.65 -20.18
N GLN A 400 -13.22 -26.72 -20.78
CA GLN A 400 -12.18 -27.05 -21.76
C GLN A 400 -11.06 -27.91 -21.17
N ASN A 401 -10.63 -27.62 -19.94
CA ASN A 401 -9.61 -28.42 -19.27
C ASN A 401 -10.11 -29.83 -18.98
N LYS A 402 -11.38 -29.97 -18.58
CA LYS A 402 -12.00 -31.27 -18.37
C LYS A 402 -12.07 -32.08 -19.65
N ASP A 403 -12.51 -31.47 -20.75
CA ASP A 403 -12.55 -32.13 -22.07
C ASP A 403 -11.15 -32.59 -22.51
N ARG A 404 -10.11 -31.81 -22.21
CA ARG A 404 -8.72 -32.17 -22.50
C ARG A 404 -8.22 -33.35 -21.66
N ASP A 405 -8.50 -33.34 -20.36
CA ASP A 405 -8.14 -34.43 -19.44
C ASP A 405 -8.87 -35.72 -19.83
N ASP A 406 -10.14 -35.63 -20.23
CA ASP A 406 -10.93 -36.77 -20.71
C ASP A 406 -10.34 -37.34 -22.03
N VAL A 407 -9.90 -36.50 -22.96
CA VAL A 407 -9.22 -36.92 -24.20
C VAL A 407 -7.85 -37.54 -23.93
N GLU A 408 -7.07 -37.02 -22.98
CA GLU A 408 -5.79 -37.62 -22.58
C GLU A 408 -5.99 -38.98 -21.90
N MET A 409 -7.02 -39.14 -21.07
CA MET A 409 -7.39 -40.43 -20.47
C MET A 409 -7.78 -41.46 -21.54
N ILE A 410 -8.61 -41.08 -22.52
CA ILE A 410 -9.00 -41.97 -23.63
C ILE A 410 -7.76 -42.39 -24.44
N LYS A 411 -6.82 -41.47 -24.71
CA LYS A 411 -5.56 -41.81 -25.40
C LYS A 411 -4.70 -42.78 -24.60
N LEU A 412 -4.64 -42.64 -23.28
CA LEU A 412 -3.93 -43.60 -22.43
C LEU A 412 -4.56 -44.98 -22.49
N ASP A 413 -5.89 -45.08 -22.40
CA ASP A 413 -6.61 -46.35 -22.46
C ASP A 413 -6.45 -47.06 -23.82
N ILE A 414 -6.36 -46.30 -24.92
CA ILE A 414 -6.07 -46.85 -26.26
C ILE A 414 -4.63 -47.37 -26.38
N VAL A 415 -3.67 -46.75 -25.69
CA VAL A 415 -2.24 -47.12 -25.74
C VAL A 415 -1.90 -48.28 -24.80
N THR A 416 -2.69 -48.52 -23.76
CA THR A 416 -2.59 -49.71 -22.90
C THR A 416 -3.76 -50.66 -23.15
N PRO A 417 -3.75 -51.47 -24.22
CA PRO A 417 -4.71 -52.56 -24.31
C PRO A 417 -4.44 -53.49 -23.12
N GLU A 418 -5.46 -53.70 -22.28
CA GLU A 418 -5.42 -54.67 -21.19
C GLU A 418 -4.91 -56.01 -21.75
N LYS A 419 -3.72 -56.43 -21.32
CA LYS A 419 -3.25 -57.79 -21.58
C LYS A 419 -4.28 -58.75 -20.97
N PRO A 420 -4.81 -59.72 -21.73
CA PRO A 420 -5.67 -60.73 -21.15
C PRO A 420 -4.88 -61.45 -20.06
N ILE A 421 -5.49 -61.54 -18.88
CA ILE A 421 -4.96 -62.28 -17.74
C ILE A 421 -5.17 -63.75 -18.09
N ASP A 422 -4.09 -64.41 -18.52
CA ASP A 422 -4.00 -65.86 -18.69
C ASP A 422 -3.61 -66.53 -17.36
#